data_AF-A0A2D5I731-F1
#
_entry.id   AF-A0A2D5I731-F1
#
_cell.length_a   1.000
_cell.length_b   1.000
_cell.length_c   1.000
_cell.angle_alpha   90.00
_cell.angle_beta   90.00
_cell.angle_gamma   90.00
#
_symmetry.space_group_name_H-M   'P 1'
#
loop_
_entity.id
_entity.type
_entity.pdbx_description
1 polymer ?
#
loop_
_entity_poly.entity_id
_entity_poly.type
_entity_poly.pdbx_seq_one_letter_code
_entity_poly.pdbx_strand_id
1 'polypeptide(L)'
;MMEIKIIIGGTPVQSTGDEGCPIETKDEAKNEENKLQATEEYNYGPPTEPEAICGTCSAFNMSSRILDCLGTDSDNVGFCETHRFVCEAEKTCDSWVAGGPLTDESFASHGDVL
;
A
#
# COMPACT_ATOMS: atom_id res chain seq x y z
N MET A 1 -26.15 -31.63 25.37
CA MET A 1 -25.46 -30.45 25.93
C MET A 1 -24.36 -30.07 24.95
N MET A 2 -24.67 -29.15 24.04
CA MET A 2 -23.69 -28.55 23.13
C MET A 2 -23.32 -27.20 23.74
N GLU A 3 -22.03 -27.03 24.06
CA GLU A 3 -21.50 -25.74 24.49
C GLU A 3 -21.27 -24.91 23.22
N ILE A 4 -22.13 -23.92 23.00
CA ILE A 4 -21.93 -22.90 21.97
C ILE A 4 -20.72 -22.06 22.40
N LYS A 5 -19.57 -22.31 21.80
CA LYS A 5 -18.44 -21.38 21.83
C LYS A 5 -18.70 -20.30 20.79
N ILE A 6 -19.08 -19.12 21.27
CA ILE A 6 -19.17 -17.91 20.45
C ILE A 6 -17.74 -17.57 20.01
N ILE A 7 -17.40 -17.90 18.77
CA ILE A 7 -16.23 -17.35 18.09
C ILE A 7 -16.55 -15.89 17.75
N ILE A 8 -16.26 -15.02 18.71
CA ILE A 8 -16.17 -13.58 18.47
C ILE A 8 -14.96 -13.41 17.56
N GLY A 9 -15.21 -13.25 16.27
CA GLY A 9 -14.20 -13.14 15.20
C GLY A 9 -13.41 -11.83 15.27
N GLY A 10 -12.66 -11.64 16.34
CA GLY A 10 -11.57 -10.67 16.41
C GLY A 10 -10.27 -11.43 16.51
N THR A 11 -9.54 -11.54 15.41
CA THR A 11 -8.11 -11.86 15.46
C THR A 11 -7.44 -10.84 16.39
N PRO A 12 -6.52 -11.26 17.27
CA PRO A 12 -5.81 -10.32 18.13
C PRO A 12 -5.06 -9.33 17.25
N VAL A 13 -5.42 -8.04 17.35
CA VAL A 13 -4.60 -6.93 16.88
C VAL A 13 -3.28 -7.06 17.61
N GLN A 14 -2.26 -7.56 16.91
CA GLN A 14 -0.93 -7.78 17.46
C GLN A 14 -0.22 -6.44 17.57
N SER A 15 -0.59 -5.68 18.61
CA SER A 15 0.02 -4.41 18.95
C SER A 15 1.23 -4.64 19.84
N THR A 16 2.41 -4.67 19.22
CA THR A 16 3.64 -4.19 19.87
C THR A 16 4.55 -3.57 18.80
N GLY A 17 4.42 -2.25 18.62
CA GLY A 17 5.36 -1.41 17.86
C GLY A 17 4.87 -0.77 16.54
N ASP A 18 3.65 -1.10 16.09
CA ASP A 18 3.22 -0.92 14.70
C ASP A 18 1.76 -0.41 14.58
N GLU A 19 1.38 0.53 15.43
CA GLU A 19 0.01 1.05 15.48
C GLU A 19 -0.31 1.95 14.27
N GLY A 20 -0.78 1.30 13.19
CA GLY A 20 -1.42 1.94 12.05
C GLY A 20 -0.87 1.51 10.68
N CYS A 21 0.23 0.76 10.62
CA CYS A 21 0.76 0.35 9.33
C CYS A 21 -0.23 -0.52 8.54
N PRO A 22 -0.33 -0.35 7.21
CA PRO A 22 -1.06 -1.30 6.37
C PRO A 22 -0.57 -2.73 6.62
N ILE A 23 -1.49 -3.68 6.77
CA ILE A 23 -1.12 -5.08 7.07
C ILE A 23 -0.13 -5.63 6.05
N GLU A 24 -0.21 -5.23 4.80
CA GLU A 24 0.60 -5.71 3.68
C GLU A 24 2.04 -5.17 3.73
N THR A 25 2.30 -4.13 4.53
CA THR A 25 3.68 -3.70 4.81
C THR A 25 4.38 -4.58 5.85
N LYS A 26 3.62 -5.44 6.56
CA LYS A 26 4.12 -6.28 7.67
C LYS A 26 3.88 -7.78 7.44
N ASP A 27 2.89 -8.12 6.62
CA ASP A 27 2.51 -9.48 6.27
C ASP A 27 2.83 -9.72 4.78
N GLU A 28 3.91 -10.45 4.55
CA GLU A 28 4.39 -10.81 3.21
C GLU A 28 3.36 -11.64 2.44
N ALA A 29 2.62 -12.54 3.10
CA ALA A 29 1.65 -13.37 2.42
C ALA A 29 0.49 -12.52 1.91
N LYS A 30 0.02 -11.55 2.70
CA LYS A 30 -1.01 -10.62 2.26
C LYS A 30 -0.51 -9.68 1.17
N ASN A 31 0.74 -9.23 1.25
CA ASN A 31 1.36 -8.44 0.19
C ASN A 31 1.41 -9.19 -1.14
N GLU A 32 1.90 -10.44 -1.14
CA GLU A 32 2.02 -11.25 -2.34
C GLU A 32 0.65 -11.64 -2.92
N GLU A 33 -0.35 -11.90 -2.08
CA GLU A 33 -1.73 -12.12 -2.53
C GLU A 33 -2.25 -10.89 -3.31
N ASN A 34 -2.11 -9.70 -2.75
CA ASN A 34 -2.56 -8.47 -3.39
C ASN A 34 -1.75 -8.13 -4.64
N LYS A 35 -0.43 -8.39 -4.62
CA LYS A 35 0.45 -8.21 -5.79
C LYS A 35 0.09 -9.18 -6.92
N LEU A 36 -0.25 -10.43 -6.60
CA LEU A 36 -0.72 -11.40 -7.58
C LEU A 36 -2.04 -10.92 -8.20
N GLN A 37 -2.99 -10.48 -7.39
CA GLN A 37 -4.25 -9.92 -7.89
C GLN A 37 -4.01 -8.69 -8.79
N ALA A 38 -3.13 -7.76 -8.38
CA ALA A 38 -2.75 -6.61 -9.19
C ALA A 38 -2.14 -7.01 -10.55
N THR A 39 -1.36 -8.09 -10.56
CA THR A 39 -0.74 -8.64 -11.77
C THR A 39 -1.78 -9.25 -12.70
N GLU A 40 -2.68 -10.08 -12.17
CA GLU A 40 -3.66 -10.84 -12.96
C GLU A 40 -4.84 -9.99 -13.44
N GLU A 41 -5.33 -9.06 -12.63
CA GLU A 41 -6.54 -8.28 -12.92
C GLU A 41 -6.24 -6.90 -13.50
N TYR A 42 -5.08 -6.33 -13.18
CA TYR A 42 -4.73 -4.95 -13.55
C TYR A 42 -3.38 -4.85 -14.28
N ASN A 43 -2.85 -5.96 -14.77
CA ASN A 43 -1.60 -6.00 -15.55
C ASN A 43 -0.42 -5.30 -14.85
N TYR A 44 -0.30 -5.44 -13.53
CA TYR A 44 0.87 -4.92 -12.81
C TYR A 44 2.17 -5.54 -13.35
N GLY A 45 3.10 -4.69 -13.80
CA GLY A 45 4.30 -5.17 -14.49
C GLY A 45 5.18 -4.06 -15.06
N PRO A 46 6.10 -4.41 -15.98
CA PRO A 46 6.95 -3.43 -16.66
C PRO A 46 6.11 -2.40 -17.44
N PRO A 47 6.51 -1.12 -17.48
CA PRO A 47 5.77 -0.10 -18.19
C PRO A 47 5.93 -0.21 -19.70
N THR A 48 4.86 0.09 -20.42
CA THR A 48 4.90 0.36 -21.86
C THR A 48 5.15 1.84 -22.14
N GLU A 49 4.73 2.72 -21.23
CA GLU A 49 4.91 4.17 -21.29
C GLU A 49 5.75 4.63 -20.09
N PRO A 50 6.93 5.24 -20.31
CA PRO A 50 7.90 5.51 -19.23
C PRO A 50 7.42 6.54 -18.19
N GLU A 51 6.45 7.38 -18.56
CA GLU A 51 5.89 8.41 -17.66
C GLU A 51 4.71 7.90 -16.83
N ALA A 52 4.07 6.80 -17.25
CA ALA A 52 2.92 6.20 -16.57
C ALA A 52 3.37 5.03 -15.69
N ILE A 53 4.06 5.36 -14.58
CA ILE A 53 4.64 4.40 -13.63
C ILE A 53 4.12 4.65 -12.21
N CYS A 54 4.29 3.68 -11.30
CA CYS A 54 3.91 3.79 -9.90
C CYS A 54 4.47 5.08 -9.29
N GLY A 55 5.74 5.41 -9.54
CA GLY A 55 6.40 6.61 -9.03
C GLY A 55 5.71 7.94 -9.38
N THR A 56 4.87 7.98 -10.42
CA THR A 56 4.11 9.17 -10.85
C THR A 56 2.60 9.03 -10.60
N CYS A 57 2.16 7.91 -10.02
CA CYS A 57 0.76 7.55 -9.79
C CYS A 57 0.20 8.18 -8.51
N SER A 58 -0.99 8.78 -8.59
CA SER A 58 -1.66 9.40 -7.43
C SER A 58 -1.99 8.45 -6.28
N ALA A 59 -1.87 7.14 -6.50
CA ALA A 59 -2.08 6.11 -5.49
C ALA A 59 -0.77 5.61 -4.86
N PHE A 60 0.39 6.03 -5.35
CA PHE A 60 1.68 5.56 -4.85
C PHE A 60 2.14 6.40 -3.66
N ASN A 61 2.19 5.79 -2.48
CA ASN A 61 2.49 6.44 -1.22
C ASN A 61 3.93 6.19 -0.77
N MET A 62 4.68 7.28 -0.64
CA MET A 62 6.04 7.35 -0.09
C MET A 62 6.11 8.34 1.08
N SER A 63 5.02 8.53 1.82
CA SER A 63 5.05 9.25 3.10
C SER A 63 6.06 8.61 4.05
N SER A 64 6.69 9.40 4.91
CA SER A 64 7.67 8.91 5.88
C SER A 64 7.07 7.84 6.79
N ARG A 65 5.77 7.93 7.08
CA ARG A 65 5.03 6.89 7.80
C ARG A 65 5.04 5.55 7.07
N ILE A 66 4.76 5.53 5.76
CA ILE A 66 4.75 4.29 4.98
C ILE A 66 6.17 3.74 4.85
N LEU A 67 7.16 4.59 4.63
CA LEU A 67 8.56 4.18 4.57
C LEU A 67 9.04 3.56 5.89
N ASP A 68 8.63 4.12 7.03
CA ASP A 68 8.85 3.54 8.36
C ASP A 68 8.14 2.18 8.51
N CYS A 69 6.91 2.06 8.02
CA CYS A 69 6.21 0.77 7.98
C CYS A 69 6.99 -0.29 7.17
N LEU A 70 7.56 0.10 6.04
CA LEU A 70 8.36 -0.77 5.19
C LEU A 70 9.76 -1.04 5.74
N GLY A 71 10.22 -0.26 6.73
CA GLY A 71 11.59 -0.33 7.25
C GLY A 71 12.63 0.04 6.19
N THR A 72 12.32 0.99 5.30
CA THR A 72 13.20 1.38 4.20
C THR A 72 13.22 2.90 4.01
N ASP A 73 14.37 3.44 3.61
CA ASP A 73 14.52 4.83 3.15
C ASP A 73 14.62 4.91 1.62
N SER A 74 14.31 3.81 0.92
CA SER A 74 14.40 3.71 -0.56
C SER A 74 13.28 4.48 -1.24
N ASP A 75 13.62 5.19 -2.31
CA ASP A 75 12.69 5.84 -3.25
C ASP A 75 12.19 4.89 -4.36
N ASN A 76 12.74 3.68 -4.44
CA ASN A 76 12.41 2.71 -5.49
C ASN A 76 11.19 1.84 -5.15
N VAL A 77 10.70 1.90 -3.91
CA VAL A 77 9.52 1.14 -3.45
C VAL A 77 8.60 2.05 -2.65
N GLY A 78 7.31 1.77 -2.71
CA GLY A 78 6.30 2.50 -1.96
C GLY A 78 5.03 1.67 -1.82
N PHE A 79 4.02 2.21 -1.16
CA PHE A 79 2.76 1.50 -0.95
C PHE A 79 1.71 1.95 -1.96
N CYS A 80 1.08 1.02 -2.67
CA CYS A 80 -0.05 1.35 -3.54
C CYS A 80 -1.33 1.42 -2.69
N GLU A 81 -1.92 2.60 -2.54
CA GLU A 81 -3.16 2.79 -1.76
C GLU A 81 -4.38 2.13 -2.43
N THR A 82 -4.39 2.04 -3.76
CA THR A 82 -5.49 1.43 -4.52
C THR A 82 -5.51 -0.09 -4.38
N HIS A 83 -4.36 -0.74 -4.62
CA HIS A 83 -4.25 -2.20 -4.68
C HIS A 83 -3.65 -2.81 -3.42
N ARG A 84 -3.27 -1.98 -2.45
CA ARG A 84 -2.89 -2.39 -1.10
C ARG A 84 -1.70 -3.35 -1.07
N PHE A 85 -0.62 -3.04 -1.77
CA PHE A 85 0.63 -3.82 -1.73
C PHE A 85 1.85 -2.91 -1.92
N VAL A 86 3.04 -3.42 -1.66
CA VAL A 86 4.30 -2.73 -1.91
C VAL A 86 4.64 -2.75 -3.41
N CYS A 87 4.55 -1.59 -4.06
CA CYS A 87 4.86 -1.39 -5.47
C CYS A 87 6.32 -0.96 -5.67
N GLU A 88 6.94 -1.37 -6.77
CA GLU A 88 8.19 -0.81 -7.28
C GLU A 88 7.90 0.45 -8.12
N ALA A 89 8.61 1.55 -7.88
CA ALA A 89 8.35 2.84 -8.50
C ALA A 89 8.38 2.81 -10.04
N GLU A 90 9.21 1.96 -10.63
CA GLU A 90 9.40 1.81 -12.09
C GLU A 90 8.33 0.95 -12.77
N LYS A 91 7.44 0.28 -12.03
CA LYS A 91 6.38 -0.58 -12.59
C LYS A 91 5.12 0.23 -12.91
N THR A 92 4.18 -0.38 -13.62
CA THR A 92 2.86 0.22 -13.88
C THR A 92 1.74 -0.81 -13.72
N CYS A 93 0.49 -0.36 -13.73
CA CYS A 93 -0.70 -1.19 -13.85
C CYS A 93 -1.81 -0.37 -14.55
N ASP A 94 -2.87 -1.03 -15.00
CA ASP A 94 -4.00 -0.41 -15.70
C ASP A 94 -4.80 0.58 -14.84
N SER A 95 -4.64 0.51 -13.52
CA SER A 95 -5.24 1.47 -12.57
C SER A 95 -4.41 2.74 -12.37
N TRP A 96 -3.33 2.94 -13.14
CA TRP A 96 -2.51 4.14 -13.04
C TRP A 96 -3.33 5.42 -13.29
N VAL A 97 -3.12 6.42 -12.44
CA VAL A 97 -3.70 7.75 -12.57
C VAL A 97 -2.63 8.79 -12.26
N ALA A 98 -2.49 9.81 -13.10
CA ALA A 98 -1.52 10.88 -12.91
C ALA A 98 -1.74 11.65 -11.59
N GLY A 99 -0.65 12.09 -10.96
CA GLY A 99 -0.71 13.04 -9.83
C GLY A 99 -0.04 12.58 -8.55
N GLY A 100 0.82 11.56 -8.59
CA GLY A 100 1.64 11.16 -7.46
C GLY A 100 3.07 11.70 -7.51
N PRO A 101 3.93 11.23 -6.59
CA PRO A 101 3.61 10.34 -5.48
C PRO A 101 2.89 11.06 -4.33
N LEU A 102 2.16 10.31 -3.49
CA LEU A 102 1.68 10.81 -2.20
C LEU A 102 2.86 10.87 -1.22
N THR A 103 3.17 12.05 -0.74
CA THR A 103 4.24 12.35 0.24
C THR A 103 3.64 13.00 1.49
N ASP A 104 4.43 13.21 2.53
CA ASP A 104 3.97 13.91 3.75
C ASP A 104 3.35 15.29 3.43
N GLU A 105 3.87 16.01 2.44
CA GLU A 105 3.32 17.28 1.97
C GLU A 105 1.93 17.13 1.33
N SER A 106 1.67 15.98 0.71
CA SER A 106 0.36 15.65 0.12
C SER A 106 -0.73 15.54 1.20
N PHE A 107 -0.34 15.13 2.42
CA PHE A 107 -1.24 15.02 3.56
C PHE A 107 -1.35 16.31 4.38
N ALA A 108 -0.30 17.14 4.40
CA ALA A 108 -0.33 18.45 5.06
C ALA A 108 -1.29 19.45 4.38
N SER A 109 -1.45 19.35 3.06
CA SER A 109 -2.25 20.29 2.25
C SER A 109 -3.78 20.12 2.34
N HIS A 110 -4.27 19.09 3.05
CA HIS A 110 -5.70 18.89 3.32
C HIS A 110 -6.14 19.34 4.73
N GLY A 111 -5.25 19.98 5.50
CA GLY A 111 -5.50 20.45 6.86
C GLY A 111 -6.16 21.83 7.01
N ASP A 112 -6.35 22.58 5.92
CA ASP A 112 -6.97 23.91 5.94
C ASP A 112 -8.40 23.87 5.38
N VAL A 113 -9.30 23.17 6.07
CA VAL A 113 -10.73 23.52 6.07
C VAL A 113 -11.11 23.79 7.52
N LEU A 114 -10.96 25.07 7.90
CA LEU A 114 -11.50 25.65 9.13
C LEU A 114 -13.01 25.48 9.22
#